data_AF-A0A7X7WPP0-F1
#
_entry.id   AF-A0A7X7WPP0-F1
#
_cell.length_a   1.000
_cell.length_b   1.000
_cell.length_c   1.000
_cell.angle_alpha   90.00
_cell.angle_beta   90.00
_cell.angle_gamma   90.00
#
_symmetry.space_group_name_H-M   'P 1'
#
loop_
_entity.id
_entity.type
_entity.pdbx_description
1 polymer ?
#
loop_
_entity_poly.entity_id
_entity_poly.type
_entity_poly.pdbx_seq_one_letter_code
_entity_poly.pdbx_strand_id
1 'polypeptide(L)'
;MKKLIILLLGISLLGPVFSPAVSAQEQEKDFRFTIKTNPLAAAAGPLWVVVIPITGEYRLLFESRTLQKQSVQIGASYLGAPLIINPDTWTKGDTGLNFGGYRVQFMYKFFITGEKAPEGFYIAPHISWATAKIKSTINENDYLQASKLNLNAVLGYQIISKGGFALDIFTGLGLKNRDYKLSENGNFLNIDNLNDVLGKKYKPSLAFGLNFGYAF
;
A
#
# COMPACT_ATOMS: atom_id res chain seq x y z
N MET A 1 -73.61 3.75 22.26
CA MET A 1 -73.28 4.24 20.91
C MET A 1 -71.91 3.67 20.54
N LYS A 2 -71.89 2.52 19.84
CA LYS A 2 -71.61 2.40 18.39
C LYS A 2 -70.10 2.47 18.06
N LYS A 3 -69.60 1.30 17.60
CA LYS A 3 -68.39 1.00 16.79
C LYS A 3 -67.09 0.80 17.58
N LEU A 4 -66.20 -0.16 17.29
CA LEU A 4 -66.14 -1.36 16.44
C LEU A 4 -64.72 -1.93 16.73
N ILE A 5 -64.55 -3.11 17.32
CA ILE A 5 -64.08 -4.34 16.67
C ILE A 5 -62.97 -4.11 15.61
N ILE A 6 -61.74 -4.52 15.94
CA ILE A 6 -60.69 -5.19 15.12
C ILE A 6 -59.32 -4.88 15.78
N LEU A 7 -58.78 -5.83 16.54
CA LEU A 7 -57.42 -6.38 16.36
C LEU A 7 -57.19 -7.50 17.40
N LEU A 8 -57.97 -8.57 17.26
CA LEU A 8 -57.82 -9.83 18.01
C LEU A 8 -57.35 -10.87 17.00
N LEU A 9 -56.06 -10.84 16.70
CA LEU A 9 -55.34 -11.88 15.95
C LEU A 9 -53.84 -11.68 16.15
N GLY A 10 -53.24 -12.56 16.96
CA GLY A 10 -51.80 -12.82 16.87
C GLY A 10 -50.94 -12.63 18.12
N ILE A 11 -51.48 -12.75 19.33
CA ILE A 11 -50.65 -13.03 20.52
C ILE A 11 -51.17 -14.31 21.17
N SER A 12 -50.70 -15.45 20.66
CA SER A 12 -50.53 -16.69 21.43
C SER A 12 -50.14 -17.83 20.49
N LEU A 13 -48.86 -17.97 20.16
CA LEU A 13 -48.24 -19.28 19.97
C LEU A 13 -46.81 -19.20 20.47
N LEU A 14 -46.67 -19.63 21.72
CA LEU A 14 -45.46 -20.05 22.38
C LEU A 14 -44.62 -20.98 21.51
N GLY A 15 -43.31 -20.73 21.51
CA GLY A 15 -42.30 -21.73 21.17
C GLY A 15 -40.91 -21.10 21.07
N PRO A 16 -39.98 -21.38 22.00
CA PRO A 16 -38.57 -21.18 21.71
C PRO A 16 -38.21 -22.25 20.69
N VAL A 17 -38.14 -21.86 19.42
CA VAL A 17 -37.55 -22.75 18.41
C VAL A 17 -36.06 -22.77 18.69
N PHE A 18 -35.66 -23.71 19.55
CA PHE A 18 -34.34 -24.33 19.48
C PHE A 18 -34.22 -24.91 18.07
N SER A 19 -33.76 -24.10 17.13
CA SER A 19 -33.20 -24.64 15.90
C SER A 19 -32.03 -25.52 16.35
N PRO A 20 -31.99 -26.81 15.97
CA PRO A 20 -30.74 -27.54 16.11
C PRO A 20 -29.71 -26.72 15.37
N ALA A 21 -28.61 -26.40 16.04
CA ALA A 21 -27.43 -25.90 15.39
C ALA A 21 -27.05 -26.95 14.34
N VAL A 22 -27.56 -26.78 13.13
CA VAL A 22 -26.87 -27.22 11.94
C VAL A 22 -25.58 -26.44 12.04
N SER A 23 -24.55 -27.12 12.54
CA SER A 23 -23.17 -26.78 12.28
C SER A 23 -23.06 -26.80 10.77
N ALA A 24 -23.45 -25.69 10.14
CA ALA A 24 -22.87 -25.28 8.89
C ALA A 24 -21.41 -25.16 9.26
N GLN A 25 -20.68 -26.23 8.99
CA GLN A 25 -19.24 -26.20 8.88
C GLN A 25 -19.00 -25.19 7.77
N GLU A 26 -18.96 -23.91 8.17
CA GLU A 26 -18.77 -22.77 7.31
C GLU A 26 -17.46 -23.08 6.62
N GLN A 27 -17.56 -23.54 5.36
CA GLN A 27 -16.43 -24.09 4.66
C GLN A 27 -15.40 -22.99 4.62
N GLU A 28 -14.33 -23.15 5.41
CA GLU A 28 -13.33 -22.12 5.58
C GLU A 28 -12.77 -21.82 4.19
N LYS A 29 -13.03 -20.61 3.71
CA LYS A 29 -12.66 -20.24 2.36
C LYS A 29 -11.14 -20.29 2.25
N ASP A 30 -10.64 -21.20 1.43
CA ASP A 30 -9.21 -21.36 1.16
C ASP A 30 -8.76 -20.22 0.22
N PHE A 31 -8.45 -19.07 0.81
CA PHE A 31 -7.95 -17.93 0.06
C PHE A 31 -6.54 -18.21 -0.46
N ARG A 32 -6.36 -18.16 -1.77
CA ARG A 32 -5.09 -18.46 -2.44
C ARG A 32 -4.40 -17.21 -2.97
N PHE A 33 -5.18 -16.18 -3.30
CA PHE A 33 -4.65 -14.95 -3.84
C PHE A 33 -5.28 -13.73 -3.17
N THR A 34 -4.52 -12.64 -3.10
CA THR A 34 -5.01 -11.36 -2.59
C THR A 34 -4.59 -10.23 -3.53
N ILE A 35 -5.48 -9.26 -3.68
CA ILE A 35 -5.21 -8.00 -4.38
C ILE A 35 -5.29 -6.90 -3.35
N LYS A 36 -4.26 -6.07 -3.23
CA LYS A 36 -4.17 -5.02 -2.20
C LYS A 36 -3.73 -3.68 -2.78
N THR A 37 -4.02 -2.63 -2.03
CA THR A 37 -3.63 -1.25 -2.29
C THR A 37 -3.35 -0.51 -0.97
N ASN A 38 -2.96 0.75 -1.05
CA ASN A 38 -2.82 1.63 0.11
C ASN A 38 -3.34 3.04 -0.25
N PRO A 39 -4.59 3.39 0.12
CA PRO A 39 -5.16 4.70 -0.17
C PRO A 39 -4.47 5.82 0.59
N LEU A 40 -3.90 5.55 1.77
CA LEU A 40 -3.16 6.55 2.55
C LEU A 40 -1.88 7.00 1.83
N ALA A 41 -1.27 6.11 1.05
CA ALA A 41 -0.08 6.43 0.26
C ALA A 41 -0.39 7.39 -0.90
N ALA A 42 -1.61 7.37 -1.45
CA ALA A 42 -2.05 8.34 -2.46
C ALA A 42 -2.38 9.72 -1.84
N ALA A 43 -2.90 9.71 -0.61
CA ALA A 43 -3.38 10.89 0.10
C ALA A 43 -2.26 11.84 0.54
N ALA A 44 -1.30 11.36 1.33
CA ALA A 44 -0.25 12.18 1.95
C ALA A 44 1.14 11.93 1.35
N GLY A 45 1.22 11.07 0.33
CA GLY A 45 2.46 10.40 0.00
C GLY A 45 2.84 9.37 1.07
N PRO A 46 3.48 8.26 0.69
CA PRO A 46 4.00 7.32 1.67
C PRO A 46 5.12 7.98 2.49
N LEU A 47 4.86 8.25 3.78
CA LEU A 47 5.85 8.83 4.72
C LEU A 47 7.21 8.08 4.72
N TRP A 48 7.20 6.80 4.32
CA TRP A 48 8.37 5.91 4.26
C TRP A 48 8.88 5.62 2.82
N VAL A 49 8.05 5.76 1.78
CA VAL A 49 8.47 5.62 0.35
C VAL A 49 8.72 7.00 -0.26
N VAL A 50 9.39 7.88 0.49
CA VAL A 50 9.90 9.14 -0.04
C VAL A 50 11.08 8.84 -0.99
N VAL A 51 10.78 8.74 -2.28
CA VAL A 51 11.73 8.89 -3.41
C VAL A 51 11.91 10.39 -3.62
N ILE A 52 10.79 11.07 -3.82
CA ILE A 52 10.64 12.52 -3.80
C ILE A 52 9.60 12.86 -2.71
N PRO A 53 9.89 13.79 -1.77
CA PRO A 53 9.09 14.00 -0.55
C PRO A 53 7.63 14.38 -0.75
N ILE A 54 7.24 14.66 -2.00
CA ILE A 54 5.98 15.32 -2.34
C ILE A 54 5.20 14.55 -3.40
N THR A 55 5.46 13.25 -3.54
CA THR A 55 4.75 12.37 -4.49
C THR A 55 3.74 11.48 -3.77
N GLY A 56 2.51 11.42 -4.29
CA GLY A 56 1.52 10.40 -3.94
C GLY A 56 1.85 9.06 -4.60
N GLU A 57 1.51 7.95 -3.95
CA GLU A 57 1.70 6.59 -4.49
C GLU A 57 0.36 5.87 -4.68
N TYR A 58 0.01 5.60 -5.93
CA TYR A 58 -1.15 4.81 -6.34
C TYR A 58 -0.69 3.38 -6.57
N ARG A 59 -0.89 2.51 -5.57
CA ARG A 59 -0.30 1.16 -5.52
C ARG A 59 -1.30 0.07 -5.84
N LEU A 60 -0.87 -0.92 -6.60
CA LEU A 60 -1.51 -2.22 -6.74
C LEU A 60 -0.53 -3.33 -6.34
N LEU A 61 -1.00 -4.26 -5.53
CA LEU A 61 -0.26 -5.43 -5.05
C LEU A 61 -1.04 -6.68 -5.41
N PHE A 62 -0.35 -7.67 -5.95
CA PHE A 62 -0.86 -9.02 -6.13
C PHE A 62 -0.02 -9.97 -5.28
N GLU A 63 -0.68 -10.83 -4.51
CA GLU A 63 -0.02 -11.85 -3.71
C GLU A 63 -0.68 -13.21 -3.92
N SER A 64 0.14 -14.24 -4.06
CA SER A 64 -0.28 -15.62 -4.31
C SER A 64 0.43 -16.58 -3.37
N ARG A 65 -0.32 -17.55 -2.83
CA ARG A 65 0.22 -18.65 -2.04
C ARG A 65 1.11 -19.55 -2.91
N THR A 66 2.35 -19.74 -2.49
CA THR A 66 3.29 -20.66 -3.14
C THR A 66 3.33 -22.01 -2.44
N LEU A 67 3.35 -22.02 -1.11
CA LEU A 67 3.28 -23.20 -0.24
C LEU A 67 2.36 -22.94 0.94
N GLN A 68 2.04 -23.96 1.74
CA GLN A 68 1.10 -23.83 2.85
C GLN A 68 1.40 -22.64 3.76
N LYS A 69 2.67 -22.32 4.02
CA LYS A 69 3.10 -21.18 4.84
C LYS A 69 3.96 -20.17 4.09
N GLN A 70 3.84 -20.09 2.76
CA GLN A 70 4.63 -19.18 1.95
C GLN A 70 3.79 -18.49 0.89
N SER A 71 4.09 -17.22 0.62
CA SER A 71 3.48 -16.48 -0.48
C SER A 71 4.49 -15.59 -1.18
N VAL A 72 4.20 -15.28 -2.43
CA VAL A 72 4.93 -14.27 -3.20
C VAL A 72 4.01 -13.08 -3.42
N GLN A 73 4.52 -11.87 -3.20
CA GLN A 73 3.83 -10.62 -3.48
C GLN A 73 4.65 -9.80 -4.48
N ILE A 74 3.99 -9.34 -5.52
CA ILE A 74 4.51 -8.37 -6.49
C ILE A 74 3.66 -7.13 -6.45
N GLY A 75 4.27 -5.98 -6.69
CA GLY A 75 3.56 -4.71 -6.67
C GLY A 75 4.08 -3.75 -7.71
N ALA A 76 3.16 -3.00 -8.29
CA ALA A 76 3.43 -1.86 -9.14
C ALA A 76 2.69 -0.65 -8.60
N SER A 77 3.32 0.52 -8.67
CA SER A 77 2.70 1.77 -8.26
C SER A 77 3.01 2.87 -9.26
N TYR A 78 2.06 3.78 -9.45
CA TYR A 78 2.28 5.06 -10.09
C TYR A 78 2.62 6.11 -9.02
N LEU A 79 3.65 6.92 -9.26
CA LEU A 79 4.07 8.02 -8.41
C LEU A 79 3.66 9.33 -9.07
N GLY A 80 2.71 10.04 -8.47
CA GLY A 80 2.10 11.23 -9.06
C GLY A 80 1.85 12.33 -8.05
N ALA A 81 0.99 13.28 -8.41
CA ALA A 81 0.56 14.33 -7.50
C ALA A 81 -0.19 13.72 -6.29
N PRO A 82 0.12 14.16 -5.07
CA PRO A 82 -0.62 13.75 -3.87
C PRO A 82 -2.03 14.34 -3.90
N LEU A 83 -3.01 13.62 -3.34
CA LEU A 83 -4.42 14.06 -3.39
C LEU A 83 -4.75 15.18 -2.41
N ILE A 84 -4.03 15.27 -1.28
CA ILE A 84 -4.36 16.22 -0.19
C ILE A 84 -3.45 17.44 -0.19
N ILE A 85 -2.21 17.28 -0.64
CA ILE A 85 -1.24 18.38 -0.68
C ILE A 85 -1.32 19.00 -2.06
N ASN A 86 -1.65 20.30 -2.17
CA ASN A 86 -1.56 21.01 -3.43
C ASN A 86 -0.14 21.60 -3.60
N PRO A 87 0.74 20.98 -4.41
CA PRO A 87 2.10 21.46 -4.58
C PRO A 87 2.19 22.82 -5.29
N ASP A 88 1.13 23.24 -5.99
CA ASP A 88 1.06 24.56 -6.65
C ASP A 88 1.01 25.71 -5.63
N THR A 89 0.69 25.43 -4.37
CA THR A 89 0.78 26.44 -3.29
C THR A 89 2.23 26.79 -2.91
N TRP A 90 3.21 26.01 -3.36
CA TRP A 90 4.63 26.21 -3.03
C TRP A 90 5.40 26.99 -4.08
N THR A 91 4.86 27.10 -5.29
CA THR A 91 5.40 27.94 -6.35
C THR A 91 4.71 29.31 -6.28
N LYS A 92 5.50 30.37 -6.06
CA LYS A 92 4.99 31.75 -6.15
C LYS A 92 4.84 32.13 -7.64
N GLY A 93 3.73 31.77 -8.28
CA GLY A 93 3.41 32.13 -9.67
C GLY A 93 2.67 31.01 -10.42
N ASP A 94 2.38 31.22 -11.72
CA ASP A 94 1.70 30.26 -12.62
C ASP A 94 2.56 29.02 -13.00
N THR A 95 3.60 28.73 -12.22
CA THR A 95 4.46 27.57 -12.40
C THR A 95 3.82 26.34 -11.74
N GLY A 96 3.07 25.59 -12.52
CA GLY A 96 2.60 24.26 -12.13
C GLY A 96 3.76 23.24 -12.09
N LEU A 97 3.58 22.18 -11.30
CA LEU A 97 4.52 21.06 -11.23
C LEU A 97 3.87 19.79 -11.79
N ASN A 98 4.55 19.14 -12.75
CA ASN A 98 4.14 17.84 -13.27
C ASN A 98 4.93 16.72 -12.58
N PHE A 99 4.20 15.77 -12.00
CA PHE A 99 4.73 14.62 -11.29
C PHE A 99 4.55 13.35 -12.13
N GLY A 100 5.62 12.59 -12.32
CA GLY A 100 5.52 11.31 -12.99
C GLY A 100 6.59 10.33 -12.54
N GLY A 101 6.16 9.13 -12.19
CA GLY A 101 7.07 8.09 -11.74
C GLY A 101 6.37 6.77 -11.54
N TYR A 102 7.16 5.76 -11.21
CA TYR A 102 6.66 4.44 -10.92
C TYR A 102 7.54 3.72 -9.90
N ARG A 103 6.94 2.72 -9.27
CA ARG A 103 7.61 1.85 -8.32
C ARG A 103 7.25 0.41 -8.62
N VAL A 104 8.24 -0.46 -8.56
CA VAL A 104 8.05 -1.90 -8.55
C VAL A 104 8.56 -2.46 -7.23
N GLN A 105 7.89 -3.47 -6.72
CA GLN A 105 8.28 -4.12 -5.47
C GLN A 105 8.00 -5.61 -5.49
N PHE A 106 8.79 -6.33 -4.72
CA PHE A 106 8.70 -7.76 -4.54
C PHE A 106 8.89 -8.10 -3.07
N MET A 107 8.09 -9.01 -2.57
CA MET A 107 8.18 -9.55 -1.21
C MET A 107 7.92 -11.05 -1.25
N TYR A 108 8.75 -11.82 -0.54
CA TYR A 108 8.53 -13.25 -0.36
C TYR A 108 8.25 -13.53 1.10
N LYS A 109 7.04 -13.96 1.44
CA LYS A 109 6.58 -14.06 2.83
C LYS A 109 6.64 -15.48 3.34
N PHE A 110 7.19 -15.64 4.55
CA PHE A 110 7.17 -16.86 5.33
C PHE A 110 6.25 -16.67 6.53
N PHE A 111 5.09 -17.32 6.52
CA PHE A 111 4.11 -17.25 7.58
C PHE A 111 4.50 -18.19 8.72
N ILE A 112 4.59 -17.65 9.93
CA ILE A 112 4.93 -18.36 11.16
C ILE A 112 3.64 -18.82 11.84
N THR A 113 2.67 -17.92 11.94
CA THR A 113 1.32 -18.21 12.45
C THR A 113 0.32 -18.32 11.31
N GLY A 114 -0.91 -18.74 11.62
CA GLY A 114 -1.91 -19.11 10.63
C GLY A 114 -1.72 -20.55 10.14
N GLU A 115 -2.82 -21.17 9.75
CA GLU A 115 -2.81 -22.53 9.19
C GLU A 115 -2.31 -22.53 7.74
N LYS A 116 -2.70 -21.50 6.99
CA LYS A 116 -2.40 -21.33 5.56
C LYS A 116 -2.10 -19.88 5.23
N ALA A 117 -1.08 -19.67 4.40
CA ALA A 117 -0.84 -18.41 3.72
C ALA A 117 -2.04 -18.06 2.81
N PRO A 118 -2.34 -16.78 2.57
CA PRO A 118 -1.59 -15.62 3.03
C PRO A 118 -2.16 -15.00 4.33
N GLU A 119 -2.43 -15.77 5.37
CA GLU A 119 -2.91 -15.25 6.66
C GLU A 119 -1.93 -15.55 7.80
N GLY A 120 -1.76 -14.58 8.71
CA GLY A 120 -0.96 -14.72 9.92
C GLY A 120 0.25 -13.78 9.99
N PHE A 121 1.08 -14.02 11.01
CA PHE A 121 2.35 -13.36 11.24
C PHE A 121 3.39 -13.90 10.27
N TYR A 122 4.16 -13.03 9.65
CA TYR A 122 5.17 -13.41 8.68
C TYR A 122 6.48 -12.63 8.85
N ILE A 123 7.54 -13.23 8.33
CA ILE A 123 8.80 -12.55 8.02
C ILE A 123 9.04 -12.60 6.51
N ALA A 124 9.69 -11.58 5.95
CA ALA A 124 9.90 -11.52 4.52
C ALA A 124 11.12 -10.67 4.13
N PRO A 125 11.96 -11.11 3.19
CA PRO A 125 12.73 -10.17 2.38
C PRO A 125 11.80 -9.31 1.53
N HIS A 126 12.09 -8.02 1.45
CA HIS A 126 11.37 -7.03 0.66
C HIS A 126 12.36 -6.20 -0.16
N ILE A 127 12.15 -6.14 -1.46
CA ILE A 127 12.93 -5.27 -2.36
C ILE A 127 11.97 -4.35 -3.10
N SER A 128 12.39 -3.10 -3.30
CA SER A 128 11.63 -2.19 -4.15
C SER A 128 12.55 -1.21 -4.85
N TRP A 129 12.24 -0.92 -6.10
CA TRP A 129 12.87 0.15 -6.86
C TRP A 129 11.82 1.14 -7.33
N ALA A 130 12.14 2.41 -7.23
CA ALA A 130 11.25 3.48 -7.61
C ALA A 130 12.01 4.61 -8.29
N THR A 131 11.37 5.26 -9.26
CA THR A 131 11.87 6.42 -9.97
C THR A 131 10.75 7.43 -10.13
N ALA A 132 11.04 8.70 -9.90
CA ALA A 132 10.09 9.78 -10.09
C ALA A 132 10.80 10.99 -10.68
N LYS A 133 10.04 11.78 -11.45
CA LYS A 133 10.45 13.04 -12.05
C LYS A 133 9.43 14.12 -11.70
N ILE A 134 9.92 15.26 -11.24
CA ILE A 134 9.16 16.51 -11.17
C ILE A 134 9.67 17.40 -12.29
N LYS A 135 8.75 17.88 -13.13
CA LYS A 135 9.04 18.84 -14.19
C LYS A 135 8.33 20.17 -13.93
N SER A 136 8.95 21.27 -14.34
CA SER A 136 8.24 22.54 -14.50
C SER A 136 7.24 22.44 -15.66
N THR A 137 6.05 23.04 -15.51
CA THR A 137 5.10 23.16 -16.63
C THR A 137 5.49 24.24 -17.63
N ILE A 138 6.37 25.18 -17.26
CA ILE A 138 6.84 26.27 -18.15
C ILE A 138 8.00 25.79 -19.03
N ASN A 139 8.89 24.97 -18.48
CA ASN A 139 10.02 24.40 -19.20
C ASN A 139 10.23 22.94 -18.79
N GLU A 140 9.81 22.01 -19.65
CA GLU A 140 9.93 20.58 -19.35
C GLU A 140 11.37 20.07 -19.27
N ASN A 141 12.33 20.85 -19.79
CA ASN A 141 13.75 20.55 -19.68
C ASN A 141 14.30 20.82 -18.27
N ASP A 142 13.54 21.53 -17.44
CA ASP A 142 13.85 21.76 -16.03
C ASP A 142 13.17 20.67 -15.20
N TYR A 143 13.97 19.74 -14.69
CA TYR A 143 13.43 18.62 -13.92
C TYR A 143 14.36 18.12 -12.82
N LEU A 144 13.73 17.69 -11.73
CA LEU A 144 14.34 16.88 -10.69
C LEU A 144 13.90 15.43 -10.90
N GLN A 145 14.86 14.54 -11.14
CA GLN A 145 14.63 13.11 -11.16
C GLN A 145 15.30 12.47 -9.95
N ALA A 146 14.59 11.58 -9.27
CA ALA A 146 15.12 10.80 -8.17
C ALA A 146 14.80 9.33 -8.35
N SER A 147 15.75 8.47 -8.02
CA SER A 147 15.54 7.02 -7.91
C SER A 147 15.90 6.52 -6.52
N LYS A 148 15.20 5.48 -6.07
CA LYS A 148 15.41 4.85 -4.77
C LYS A 148 15.33 3.34 -4.91
N LEU A 149 16.37 2.66 -4.46
CA LEU A 149 16.38 1.22 -4.24
C LEU A 149 16.28 0.94 -2.74
N ASN A 150 15.42 0.02 -2.34
CA ASN A 150 15.33 -0.47 -0.97
C ASN A 150 15.49 -1.98 -0.94
N LEU A 151 16.23 -2.45 0.06
CA LEU A 151 16.30 -3.85 0.45
C LEU A 151 16.05 -3.91 1.96
N ASN A 152 14.99 -4.58 2.38
CA ASN A 152 14.58 -4.67 3.78
C ASN A 152 14.30 -6.12 4.17
N ALA A 153 14.55 -6.44 5.44
CA ALA A 153 13.92 -7.56 6.11
C ALA A 153 12.72 -7.01 6.89
N VAL A 154 11.53 -7.53 6.61
CA VAL A 154 10.29 -7.09 7.24
C VAL A 154 9.66 -8.21 8.05
N LEU A 155 8.92 -7.81 9.06
CA LEU A 155 7.96 -8.64 9.76
C LEU A 155 6.60 -7.97 9.69
N GLY A 156 5.55 -8.76 9.59
CA GLY A 156 4.20 -8.24 9.44
C GLY A 156 3.14 -9.20 9.89
N TYR A 157 1.92 -8.72 9.90
CA TYR A 157 0.74 -9.50 10.22
C TYR A 157 -0.34 -9.23 9.19
N GLN A 158 -0.89 -10.30 8.64
CA GLN A 158 -1.95 -10.23 7.66
C GLN A 158 -3.20 -10.94 8.19
N ILE A 159 -4.32 -10.22 8.18
CA ILE A 159 -5.64 -10.72 8.57
C ILE A 159 -6.48 -10.80 7.32
N ILE A 160 -7.21 -11.90 7.16
CA ILE A 160 -8.23 -12.05 6.12
C ILE A 160 -9.55 -12.38 6.79
N SER A 161 -10.54 -11.51 6.63
CA SER A 161 -11.89 -11.78 7.14
C SER A 161 -12.55 -12.92 6.36
N LYS A 162 -13.56 -13.56 6.94
CA LYS A 162 -14.40 -14.56 6.23
C LYS A 162 -15.00 -14.04 4.92
N GLY A 163 -15.24 -12.73 4.85
CA GLY A 163 -15.74 -12.03 3.67
C GLY A 163 -14.67 -11.74 2.61
N GLY A 164 -13.41 -12.12 2.82
CA GLY A 164 -12.31 -11.88 1.89
C GLY A 164 -11.56 -10.57 2.10
N PHE A 165 -12.04 -9.64 2.94
CA PHE A 165 -11.28 -8.41 3.21
C PHE A 165 -9.92 -8.72 3.85
N ALA A 166 -8.85 -8.18 3.27
CA ALA A 166 -7.49 -8.37 3.71
C ALA A 166 -6.91 -7.07 4.29
N LEU A 167 -6.28 -7.17 5.46
CA LEU A 167 -5.50 -6.11 6.08
C LEU A 167 -4.09 -6.62 6.33
N ASP A 168 -3.09 -5.89 5.86
CA ASP A 168 -1.68 -6.29 5.92
C ASP A 168 -0.85 -5.13 6.49
N ILE A 169 -0.26 -5.34 7.67
CA ILE A 169 0.57 -4.35 8.36
C ILE A 169 1.97 -4.93 8.53
N PHE A 170 2.99 -4.16 8.16
CA PHE A 170 4.38 -4.58 8.35
C PHE A 170 5.30 -3.46 8.75
N THR A 171 6.41 -3.84 9.37
CA THR A 171 7.54 -2.97 9.66
C THR A 171 8.85 -3.73 9.43
N GLY A 172 9.96 -3.05 9.25
CA GLY A 172 11.23 -3.73 9.04
C GLY A 172 12.41 -2.80 8.89
N LEU A 173 13.61 -3.37 8.96
CA LEU A 173 14.86 -2.64 8.82
C LEU A 173 15.57 -3.08 7.54
N GLY A 174 16.36 -2.17 6.99
CA GLY A 174 17.02 -2.42 5.72
C GLY A 174 18.00 -1.34 5.33
N LEU A 175 18.36 -1.38 4.05
CA LEU A 175 19.23 -0.41 3.40
C LEU A 175 18.48 0.24 2.25
N LYS A 176 18.73 1.53 2.07
CA LYS A 176 18.27 2.29 0.91
C LYS A 176 19.44 2.95 0.20
N ASN A 177 19.35 2.98 -1.13
CA ASN A 177 20.17 3.80 -2.00
C ASN A 177 19.28 4.81 -2.71
N ARG A 178 19.76 6.05 -2.86
CA ARG A 178 19.06 7.14 -3.53
C ARG A 178 20.03 7.80 -4.49
N ASP A 179 19.54 8.07 -5.70
CA ASP A 179 20.26 8.84 -6.69
C ASP A 179 19.37 10.00 -7.14
N TYR A 180 19.96 11.18 -7.30
CA TYR A 180 19.29 12.40 -7.74
C TYR A 180 19.97 12.94 -8.99
N LYS A 181 19.16 13.44 -9.93
CA LYS A 181 19.60 14.12 -11.14
C LYS A 181 18.80 15.40 -11.29
N LEU A 182 19.50 16.53 -11.38
CA LEU A 182 18.90 17.82 -11.70
C LEU A 182 19.27 18.20 -13.14
N SER A 183 18.26 18.60 -13.91
CA SER A 183 18.45 19.21 -15.21
C SER A 183 17.92 20.64 -15.18
N GLU A 184 18.70 21.56 -15.73
CA GLU A 184 18.33 22.96 -15.93
C GLU A 184 18.65 23.34 -17.39
N ASN A 185 17.65 23.85 -18.10
CA ASN A 185 17.69 24.17 -19.53
C ASN A 185 18.22 23.03 -20.40
N GLY A 186 17.91 21.79 -20.04
CA GLY A 186 18.33 20.59 -20.77
C GLY A 186 19.78 20.16 -20.53
N ASN A 187 20.53 20.91 -19.71
CA ASN A 187 21.85 20.53 -19.26
C ASN A 187 21.75 19.79 -17.94
N PHE A 188 22.52 18.72 -17.79
CA PHE A 188 22.68 18.04 -16.51
C PHE A 188 23.61 18.86 -15.63
N LEU A 189 23.08 19.32 -14.50
CA LEU A 189 23.93 19.91 -13.49
C LEU A 189 24.62 18.77 -12.76
N ASN A 190 25.95 18.72 -12.87
CA ASN A 190 26.74 17.77 -12.10
C ASN A 190 26.82 18.28 -10.66
N ILE A 191 25.81 17.94 -9.86
CA ILE A 191 25.77 18.33 -8.46
C ILE A 191 26.43 17.21 -7.66
N ASP A 192 27.75 17.07 -7.81
CA ASP A 192 28.55 16.14 -7.00
C ASP A 192 28.32 16.40 -5.49
N ASN A 193 28.06 17.66 -5.13
CA ASN A 193 27.70 18.09 -3.77
C ASN A 193 26.30 17.64 -3.29
N LEU A 194 25.35 17.27 -4.15
CA LEU A 194 24.00 16.90 -3.70
C LEU A 194 23.97 15.48 -3.10
N ASN A 195 24.78 14.57 -3.64
CA ASN A 195 24.94 13.23 -3.06
C ASN A 195 25.76 13.26 -1.76
N ASP A 196 26.66 14.24 -1.60
CA ASP A 196 27.39 14.46 -0.35
C ASP A 196 26.52 15.15 0.72
N VAL A 197 25.68 16.12 0.33
CA VAL A 197 24.71 16.80 1.23
C VAL A 197 23.52 15.91 1.59
N LEU A 198 22.98 15.15 0.64
CA LEU A 198 21.87 14.20 0.87
C LEU A 198 22.35 12.82 1.34
N GLY A 199 23.67 12.60 1.34
CA GLY A 199 24.50 11.58 1.96
C GLY A 199 24.55 10.19 1.31
N LYS A 200 25.61 9.44 1.68
CA LYS A 200 26.05 8.08 1.23
C LYS A 200 25.01 7.20 0.52
N LYS A 201 25.45 6.51 -0.54
CA LYS A 201 24.71 5.52 -1.36
C LYS A 201 24.01 4.39 -0.58
N TYR A 202 24.39 4.07 0.66
CA TYR A 202 23.69 3.08 1.46
C TYR A 202 23.43 3.62 2.85
N LYS A 203 22.14 3.81 3.18
CA LYS A 203 21.69 4.28 4.48
C LYS A 203 20.74 3.28 5.12
N PRO A 204 20.73 3.18 6.45
CA PRO A 204 19.66 2.49 7.16
C PRO A 204 18.29 3.01 6.71
N SER A 205 17.36 2.08 6.58
CA SER A 205 15.99 2.30 6.19
C SER A 205 15.07 1.61 7.18
N LEU A 206 14.01 2.31 7.58
CA LEU A 206 12.87 1.73 8.27
C LEU A 206 11.76 1.61 7.22
N ALA A 207 11.32 0.39 6.97
CA ALA A 207 10.15 0.10 6.19
C ALA A 207 8.94 0.05 7.12
N PHE A 208 7.85 0.69 6.72
CA PHE A 208 6.54 0.51 7.31
C PHE A 208 5.56 0.26 6.16
N GLY A 209 4.47 -0.45 6.40
CA GLY A 209 3.47 -0.67 5.38
C GLY A 209 2.13 -1.00 5.99
N LEU A 210 1.10 -0.42 5.39
CA LEU A 210 -0.30 -0.72 5.64
C LEU A 210 -0.93 -0.96 4.27
N ASN A 211 -1.55 -2.10 4.05
CA ASN A 211 -2.23 -2.41 2.81
C ASN A 211 -3.62 -2.97 3.11
N PHE A 212 -4.58 -2.55 2.30
CA PHE A 212 -5.97 -3.00 2.32
C PHE A 212 -6.26 -3.74 1.03
N GLY A 213 -7.03 -4.81 1.09
CA GLY A 213 -7.30 -5.60 -0.10
C GLY A 213 -8.44 -6.56 0.04
N TYR A 214 -8.51 -7.46 -0.95
CA TYR A 214 -9.50 -8.52 -1.00
C TYR A 214 -8.82 -9.83 -1.40
N ALA A 215 -9.29 -10.92 -0.80
CA ALA A 215 -8.79 -12.27 -0.89
C ALA A 215 -9.79 -13.16 -1.62
N PHE A 216 -9.26 -14.11 -2.39
CA PHE A 216 -10.01 -14.99 -3.27
C PHE A 216 -9.46 -16.41 -3.20
#